data_AF-A0A4R5F0X2-F1
#
_entry.id   AF-A0A4R5F0X2-F1
#
_cell.length_a   1.000
_cell.length_b   1.000
_cell.length_c   1.000
_cell.angle_alpha   90.00
_cell.angle_beta   90.00
_cell.angle_gamma   90.00
#
_symmetry.space_group_name_H-M   'P 1'
#
loop_
_entity.id
_entity.type
_entity.pdbx_description
1 polymer ?
#
loop_
_entity_poly.entity_id
_entity_poly.type
_entity_poly.pdbx_seq_one_letter_code
_entity_poly.pdbx_strand_id
1 'polypeptide(L)'
;MIFRILFLILSFALTGPAAAAPSGGYGGGGAGGGGGDGSVGGISGRVTKSVMHSLNNGFNSCQRFKTVYRFDCYRQVYMRAANQMAGIPAYRPARLALEGVKDTLDQIVARHADPTASRSHQGFQSYRAITPEAVPAAKRDLTRALEEAETTLLRSAGQSNSHFTSIAQAVHSNKVLLRSALLEMFGPVLALLD
;
A
#
# COMPACT_ATOMS: atom_id res chain seq x y z
N MET A 1 -61.78 35.78 -10.73
CA MET A 1 -61.14 35.97 -12.05
C MET A 1 -60.28 34.72 -12.29
N ILE A 2 -60.77 33.65 -12.94
CA ILE A 2 -61.04 33.49 -14.39
C ILE A 2 -59.69 33.60 -15.14
N PHE A 3 -58.97 32.54 -15.51
CA PHE A 3 -59.13 31.57 -16.62
C PHE A 3 -58.08 30.45 -16.35
N ARG A 4 -58.26 29.12 -16.38
CA ARG A 4 -59.03 28.19 -17.23
C ARG A 4 -58.68 28.21 -18.74
N ILE A 5 -57.58 27.57 -19.13
CA ILE A 5 -57.39 26.98 -20.48
C ILE A 5 -56.69 25.62 -20.28
N LEU A 6 -57.46 24.52 -20.25
CA LEU A 6 -57.64 23.54 -21.35
C LEU A 6 -56.30 22.98 -21.86
N PHE A 7 -55.82 21.81 -21.42
CA PHE A 7 -56.21 20.43 -21.77
C PHE A 7 -56.26 20.15 -23.29
N LEU A 8 -55.26 19.43 -23.81
CA LEU A 8 -55.32 18.41 -24.89
C LEU A 8 -53.89 17.88 -25.17
N ILE A 9 -53.49 16.77 -24.52
CA ILE A 9 -53.41 15.40 -25.08
C ILE A 9 -52.54 15.32 -26.34
N LEU A 10 -51.33 14.75 -26.21
CA LEU A 10 -50.88 13.71 -27.13
C LEU A 10 -49.87 12.78 -26.44
N SER A 11 -50.35 11.58 -26.18
CA SER A 11 -49.55 10.42 -25.80
C SER A 11 -48.51 10.14 -26.88
N PHE A 12 -47.22 10.15 -26.51
CA PHE A 12 -46.21 9.44 -27.27
C PHE A 12 -45.59 8.38 -26.37
N ALA A 13 -46.21 7.20 -26.39
CA ALA A 13 -45.57 5.97 -25.97
C ALA A 13 -44.51 5.62 -27.03
N LEU A 14 -43.25 5.94 -26.75
CA LEU A 14 -42.10 5.33 -27.41
C LEU A 14 -41.55 4.26 -26.47
N THR A 15 -42.09 3.06 -26.63
CA THR A 15 -41.42 1.80 -26.31
C THR A 15 -40.09 1.74 -27.07
N GLY A 16 -39.01 2.14 -26.42
CA GLY A 16 -37.64 1.92 -26.90
C GLY A 16 -37.16 0.51 -26.50
N PRO A 17 -36.52 -0.26 -27.39
CA PRO A 17 -36.00 -1.58 -27.05
C PRO A 17 -34.86 -1.44 -26.05
N ALA A 18 -34.93 -2.23 -24.97
CA ALA A 18 -33.80 -2.50 -24.09
C ALA A 18 -32.71 -3.23 -24.89
N ALA A 19 -31.76 -2.49 -25.44
CA ALA A 19 -30.49 -3.04 -25.87
C ALA A 19 -29.64 -3.30 -24.62
N ALA A 20 -29.61 -4.55 -24.17
CA ALA A 20 -28.56 -5.03 -23.28
C ALA A 20 -27.22 -4.86 -24.00
N ALA A 21 -26.39 -3.93 -23.54
CA ALA A 21 -25.00 -3.86 -23.95
C ALA A 21 -24.24 -5.00 -23.24
N PRO A 22 -23.65 -5.97 -23.94
CA PRO A 22 -22.57 -6.73 -23.37
C PRO A 22 -21.43 -5.73 -23.13
N SER A 23 -21.00 -5.58 -21.87
CA SER A 23 -19.70 -4.99 -21.56
C SER A 23 -18.62 -5.97 -22.05
N GLY A 24 -18.42 -5.95 -23.37
CA GLY A 24 -17.39 -6.68 -24.09
C GLY A 24 -16.02 -6.12 -23.75
N GLY A 25 -15.06 -7.03 -23.69
CA GLY A 25 -13.71 -6.80 -23.21
C GLY A 25 -13.01 -5.61 -23.85
N TYR A 26 -12.40 -4.79 -23.00
CA TYR A 26 -11.28 -3.96 -23.38
C TYR A 26 -10.08 -4.87 -23.65
N GLY A 27 -9.99 -5.36 -24.88
CA GLY A 27 -8.77 -5.89 -25.47
C GLY A 27 -7.80 -4.73 -25.75
N GLY A 28 -6.93 -4.45 -24.79
CA GLY A 28 -5.74 -3.63 -25.01
C GLY A 28 -4.58 -4.52 -25.45
N GLY A 29 -4.43 -4.71 -26.76
CA GLY A 29 -3.29 -5.38 -27.38
C GLY A 29 -2.02 -4.53 -27.26
N GLY A 30 -1.14 -4.90 -26.33
CA GLY A 30 0.25 -4.45 -26.30
C GLY A 30 1.15 -5.57 -26.81
N ALA A 31 1.59 -5.45 -28.05
CA ALA A 31 2.57 -6.34 -28.67
C ALA A 31 3.98 -6.08 -28.10
N GLY A 32 4.73 -7.17 -27.88
CA GLY A 32 6.19 -7.16 -27.97
C GLY A 32 6.95 -7.07 -26.65
N GLY A 33 7.36 -8.22 -26.13
CA GLY A 33 8.34 -8.31 -25.05
C GLY A 33 8.34 -9.67 -24.35
N GLY A 34 8.58 -10.75 -25.09
CA GLY A 34 8.78 -12.08 -24.53
C GLY A 34 10.07 -12.13 -23.70
N GLY A 35 9.99 -11.73 -22.44
CA GLY A 35 11.01 -12.00 -21.43
C GLY A 35 10.59 -13.24 -20.65
N GLY A 36 11.18 -14.39 -20.99
CA GLY A 36 11.02 -15.62 -20.23
C GLY A 36 11.49 -15.40 -18.79
N ASP A 37 10.55 -15.10 -17.91
CA ASP A 37 10.77 -15.07 -16.46
C ASP A 37 10.79 -16.52 -15.99
N GLY A 38 11.94 -17.17 -16.17
CA GLY A 38 12.15 -18.56 -15.80
C GLY A 38 11.92 -18.74 -14.30
N SER A 39 10.84 -19.43 -13.94
CA SER A 39 10.59 -19.87 -12.57
C SER A 39 11.64 -20.90 -12.16
N VAL A 40 12.76 -20.47 -11.59
CA VAL A 40 13.74 -21.37 -10.97
C VAL A 40 13.28 -21.64 -9.54
N GLY A 41 12.89 -22.88 -9.23
CA GLY A 41 12.53 -23.30 -7.87
C GLY A 41 11.25 -22.68 -7.29
N GLY A 42 10.32 -22.21 -8.14
CA GLY A 42 9.03 -21.63 -7.71
C GLY A 42 9.07 -20.13 -7.37
N ILE A 43 10.16 -19.44 -7.69
CA ILE A 43 10.32 -17.98 -7.55
C ILE A 43 10.16 -17.35 -8.93
N SER A 44 9.45 -16.21 -9.02
CA SER A 44 9.20 -15.54 -10.31
C SER A 44 9.44 -14.04 -10.23
N GLY A 45 10.09 -13.48 -11.23
CA GLY A 45 10.26 -12.04 -11.40
C GLY A 45 8.94 -11.27 -11.42
N ARG A 46 7.83 -11.87 -11.90
CA ARG A 46 6.50 -11.26 -11.83
C ARG A 46 6.06 -11.02 -10.38
N VAL A 47 6.14 -12.04 -9.52
CA VAL A 47 5.77 -11.90 -8.10
C VAL A 47 6.68 -10.89 -7.43
N THR A 48 8.00 -10.98 -7.64
CA THR A 48 8.95 -10.01 -7.08
C THR A 48 8.66 -8.57 -7.50
N LYS A 49 8.43 -8.33 -8.79
CA LYS A 49 8.10 -6.98 -9.31
C LYS A 49 6.80 -6.46 -8.71
N SER A 50 5.77 -7.31 -8.58
CA SER A 50 4.50 -6.95 -7.94
C SER A 50 4.69 -6.56 -6.47
N VAL A 51 5.49 -7.33 -5.72
CA VAL A 51 5.80 -7.05 -4.32
C VAL A 51 6.55 -5.73 -4.19
N MET A 52 7.60 -5.53 -4.98
CA MET A 52 8.37 -4.28 -4.99
C MET A 52 7.50 -3.08 -5.37
N HIS A 53 6.63 -3.22 -6.37
CA HIS A 53 5.70 -2.16 -6.76
C HIS A 53 4.77 -1.80 -5.61
N SER A 54 4.23 -2.79 -4.91
CA SER A 54 3.35 -2.58 -3.77
C SER A 54 4.08 -1.85 -2.64
N LEU A 55 5.30 -2.28 -2.32
CA LEU A 55 6.14 -1.64 -1.31
C LEU A 55 6.47 -0.20 -1.68
N ASN A 56 7.04 0.05 -2.85
CA ASN A 56 7.50 1.39 -3.24
C ASN A 56 6.34 2.37 -3.47
N ASN A 57 5.37 1.99 -4.29
CA ASN A 57 4.27 2.89 -4.63
C ASN A 57 3.27 3.02 -3.49
N GLY A 58 3.00 1.93 -2.76
CA GLY A 58 2.15 1.98 -1.59
C GLY A 58 2.73 2.87 -0.51
N PHE A 59 4.01 2.70 -0.18
CA PHE A 59 4.67 3.51 0.84
C PHE A 59 4.78 4.98 0.44
N ASN A 60 5.09 5.27 -0.83
CA ASN A 60 5.09 6.64 -1.35
C ASN A 60 3.68 7.26 -1.34
N SER A 61 2.65 6.50 -1.73
CA SER A 61 1.26 6.97 -1.67
C SER A 61 0.84 7.31 -0.24
N CYS A 62 1.32 6.58 0.75
CA CYS A 62 1.03 6.86 2.15
C CYS A 62 1.59 8.22 2.62
N GLN A 63 2.58 8.81 1.94
CA GLN A 63 3.11 10.13 2.29
C GLN A 63 2.06 11.25 2.12
N ARG A 64 1.02 11.03 1.31
CA ARG A 64 -0.07 12.00 1.09
C ARG A 64 -0.99 12.14 2.31
N PHE A 65 -0.98 11.19 3.24
CA PHE A 65 -1.74 11.28 4.47
C PHE A 65 -1.03 12.14 5.51
N LYS A 66 -1.80 12.70 6.45
CA LYS A 66 -1.24 13.28 7.67
C LYS A 66 -0.44 12.21 8.41
N THR A 67 0.68 12.59 9.03
CA THR A 67 1.63 11.68 9.68
C THR A 67 0.97 10.67 10.62
N VAL A 68 -0.04 11.11 11.38
CA VAL A 68 -0.81 10.28 12.32
C VAL A 68 -1.53 9.09 11.66
N TYR A 69 -1.91 9.17 10.38
CA TYR A 69 -2.55 8.05 9.66
C TYR A 69 -1.55 7.18 8.87
N ARG A 70 -0.30 7.64 8.69
CA ARG A 70 0.65 6.97 7.80
C ARG A 70 0.99 5.55 8.26
N PHE A 71 1.07 5.31 9.57
CA PHE A 71 1.39 3.99 10.12
C PHE A 71 0.36 2.93 9.76
N ASP A 72 -0.94 3.27 9.86
CA ASP A 72 -1.99 2.34 9.46
C ASP A 72 -2.06 2.15 7.94
N CYS A 73 -1.67 3.18 7.16
CA CYS A 73 -1.49 3.05 5.73
C CYS A 73 -0.33 2.09 5.38
N TYR A 74 0.84 2.25 6.00
CA TYR A 74 1.99 1.37 5.81
C TYR A 74 1.66 -0.08 6.17
N ARG A 75 0.90 -0.29 7.25
CA ARG A 75 0.44 -1.62 7.67
C ARG A 75 -0.27 -2.35 6.53
N GLN A 76 -1.19 -1.66 5.85
CA GLN A 76 -1.91 -2.22 4.71
C GLN A 76 -1.03 -2.45 3.48
N VAL A 77 0.04 -1.67 3.31
CA VAL A 77 1.03 -1.88 2.25
C VAL A 77 1.79 -3.18 2.48
N TYR A 78 2.35 -3.37 3.68
CA TYR A 78 3.09 -4.59 4.01
C TYR A 78 2.20 -5.84 4.02
N MET A 79 0.96 -5.73 4.52
CA MET A 79 -0.03 -6.81 4.40
C MET A 79 -0.28 -7.21 2.94
N ARG A 80 -0.53 -6.24 2.05
CA ARG A 80 -0.76 -6.52 0.62
C ARG A 80 0.45 -7.16 -0.04
N ALA A 81 1.66 -6.66 0.26
CA ALA A 81 2.90 -7.20 -0.27
C ALA A 81 3.15 -8.65 0.21
N ALA A 82 2.91 -8.95 1.48
CA ALA A 82 3.01 -10.31 2.02
C ALA A 82 1.99 -11.27 1.37
N ASN A 83 0.75 -10.81 1.20
CA ASN A 83 -0.33 -11.62 0.60
C ASN A 83 -0.05 -12.02 -0.86
N GLN A 84 0.74 -11.25 -1.61
CA GLN A 84 1.15 -11.60 -2.97
C GLN A 84 2.10 -12.81 -3.03
N MET A 85 2.74 -13.14 -1.91
CA MET A 85 3.62 -14.30 -1.76
C MET A 85 2.93 -15.46 -1.05
N ALA A 86 1.67 -15.32 -0.67
CA ALA A 86 0.93 -16.36 0.04
C ALA A 86 0.76 -17.60 -0.85
N GLY A 87 0.96 -18.77 -0.27
CA GLY A 87 0.85 -20.04 -0.99
C GLY A 87 2.05 -20.39 -1.89
N ILE A 88 3.11 -19.56 -1.93
CA ILE A 88 4.34 -19.86 -2.69
C ILE A 88 5.46 -20.21 -1.70
N PRO A 89 5.78 -21.50 -1.48
CA PRO A 89 6.74 -21.93 -0.45
C PRO A 89 8.12 -21.29 -0.60
N ALA A 90 8.54 -21.06 -1.84
CA ALA A 90 9.84 -20.49 -2.15
C ALA A 90 9.99 -19.02 -1.67
N TYR A 91 8.90 -18.26 -1.55
CA TYR A 91 8.91 -16.91 -0.98
C TYR A 91 8.69 -16.87 0.53
N ARG A 92 8.53 -18.01 1.20
CA ARG A 92 8.19 -18.05 2.64
C ARG A 92 9.11 -17.17 3.51
N PRO A 93 10.44 -17.16 3.36
CA PRO A 93 11.31 -16.28 4.15
C PRO A 93 11.00 -14.79 3.94
N ALA A 94 10.81 -14.38 2.69
CA ALA A 94 10.47 -12.99 2.36
C ALA A 94 9.08 -12.61 2.87
N ARG A 95 8.10 -13.51 2.75
CA ARG A 95 6.75 -13.29 3.27
C ARG A 95 6.78 -13.07 4.79
N LEU A 96 7.45 -13.95 5.53
CA LEU A 96 7.57 -13.84 6.99
C LEU A 96 8.26 -12.53 7.41
N ALA A 97 9.28 -12.09 6.67
CA ALA A 97 9.93 -10.81 6.93
C ALA A 97 8.97 -9.62 6.76
N LEU A 98 8.15 -9.60 5.70
CA LEU A 98 7.15 -8.54 5.50
C LEU A 98 5.98 -8.63 6.50
N GLU A 99 5.58 -9.84 6.88
CA GLU A 99 4.58 -10.09 7.93
C GLU A 99 5.05 -9.52 9.27
N GLY A 100 6.33 -9.70 9.64
CA GLY A 100 6.88 -9.11 10.87
C GLY A 100 6.83 -7.57 10.90
N VAL A 101 7.05 -6.92 9.75
CA VAL A 101 6.86 -5.45 9.65
C VAL A 101 5.40 -5.07 9.81
N LYS A 102 4.48 -5.80 9.14
CA LYS A 102 3.04 -5.60 9.28
C LYS A 102 2.59 -5.77 10.74
N ASP A 103 3.03 -6.83 11.41
CA ASP A 103 2.67 -7.10 12.81
C ASP A 103 3.17 -6.00 13.74
N THR A 104 4.38 -5.48 13.52
CA THR A 104 4.89 -4.32 14.24
C THR A 104 3.99 -3.11 14.04
N LEU A 105 3.57 -2.85 12.80
CA LEU A 105 2.66 -1.74 12.47
C LEU A 105 1.26 -1.93 13.08
N ASP A 106 0.73 -3.15 13.09
CA ASP A 106 -0.51 -3.50 13.80
C ASP A 106 -0.40 -3.14 15.28
N GLN A 107 0.71 -3.51 15.93
CA GLN A 107 0.95 -3.19 17.33
C GLN A 107 1.09 -1.69 17.58
N ILE A 108 1.82 -0.96 16.73
CA ILE A 108 1.95 0.50 16.82
C ILE A 108 0.58 1.16 16.78
N VAL A 109 -0.25 0.81 15.79
CA VAL A 109 -1.59 1.39 15.61
C VAL A 109 -2.51 1.00 16.76
N ALA A 110 -2.41 -0.22 17.28
CA ALA A 110 -3.21 -0.67 18.41
C ALA A 110 -2.83 0.05 19.72
N ARG A 111 -1.52 0.15 20.02
CA ARG A 111 -1.02 0.76 21.26
C ARG A 111 -1.21 2.27 21.33
N HIS A 112 -1.13 2.95 20.18
CA HIS A 112 -1.09 4.41 20.12
C HIS A 112 -2.31 5.03 19.44
N ALA A 113 -3.41 4.27 19.30
CA ALA A 113 -4.61 4.75 18.64
C ALA A 113 -5.13 6.06 19.26
N ASP A 114 -5.47 7.02 18.41
CA ASP A 114 -6.13 8.25 18.85
C ASP A 114 -7.65 8.04 18.82
N PRO A 115 -8.35 8.01 19.97
CA PRO A 115 -9.80 7.84 20.02
C PRO A 115 -10.55 9.11 19.59
N THR A 116 -9.90 10.27 19.60
CA THR A 116 -10.50 11.56 19.26
C THR A 116 -10.49 11.83 17.75
N ALA A 117 -9.60 11.16 17.03
CA ALA A 117 -9.50 11.25 15.59
C ALA A 117 -10.50 10.33 14.88
N SER A 118 -11.31 10.89 13.99
CA SER A 118 -12.14 10.12 13.06
C SER A 118 -11.27 9.29 12.12
N ARG A 119 -11.78 8.17 11.63
CA ARG A 119 -11.08 7.40 10.58
C ARG A 119 -10.92 8.22 9.30
N SER A 120 -9.77 8.09 8.65
CA SER A 120 -9.55 8.63 7.31
C SER A 120 -9.99 7.60 6.27
N HIS A 121 -10.78 8.01 5.28
CA HIS A 121 -11.25 7.13 4.21
C HIS A 121 -10.58 7.52 2.89
N GLN A 122 -10.00 6.53 2.19
CA GLN A 122 -9.53 6.70 0.82
C GLN A 122 -9.98 5.51 -0.03
N GLY A 123 -10.88 5.78 -0.98
CA GLY A 123 -11.56 4.73 -1.72
C GLY A 123 -12.31 3.79 -0.76
N PHE A 124 -12.05 2.48 -0.87
CA PHE A 124 -12.65 1.44 -0.03
C PHE A 124 -11.83 1.12 1.24
N GLN A 125 -10.78 1.89 1.53
CA GLN A 125 -9.92 1.66 2.69
C GLN A 125 -10.16 2.72 3.76
N SER A 126 -10.15 2.29 5.03
CA SER A 126 -10.18 3.17 6.20
C SER A 126 -8.87 3.06 6.97
N TYR A 127 -8.39 4.19 7.49
CA TYR A 127 -7.15 4.28 8.27
C TYR A 127 -7.42 4.88 9.64
N ARG A 128 -6.78 4.30 10.65
CA ARG A 128 -6.76 4.79 12.03
C ARG A 128 -5.62 5.76 12.23
N ALA A 129 -5.87 6.82 12.99
CA ALA A 129 -4.82 7.70 13.48
C ALA A 129 -4.15 7.11 14.73
N ILE A 130 -2.87 7.40 14.89
CA ILE A 130 -2.19 7.36 16.18
C ILE A 130 -2.11 8.77 16.78
N THR A 131 -1.88 8.87 18.09
CA THR A 131 -1.69 10.18 18.71
C THR A 131 -0.42 10.88 18.19
N PRO A 132 -0.41 12.22 18.05
CA PRO A 132 0.77 12.95 17.58
C PRO A 132 2.02 12.70 18.41
N GLU A 133 1.88 12.57 19.73
CA GLU A 133 2.98 12.39 20.67
C GLU A 133 3.64 11.01 20.51
N ALA A 134 2.90 10.02 20.02
CA ALA A 134 3.40 8.66 19.78
C ALA A 134 4.18 8.53 18.47
N VAL A 135 4.05 9.49 17.53
CA VAL A 135 4.71 9.45 16.22
C VAL A 135 6.22 9.15 16.32
N PRO A 136 7.01 9.78 17.21
CA PRO A 136 8.45 9.55 17.26
C PRO A 136 8.80 8.13 17.73
N ALA A 137 8.05 7.60 18.71
CA ALA A 137 8.21 6.22 19.17
C ALA A 137 7.81 5.22 18.09
N ALA A 138 6.66 5.43 17.45
CA ALA A 138 6.18 4.64 16.34
C ALA A 138 7.17 4.59 15.17
N LYS A 139 7.83 5.71 14.83
CA LYS A 139 8.88 5.75 13.80
C LYS A 139 10.10 4.91 14.16
N ARG A 140 10.56 4.95 15.42
CA ARG A 140 11.70 4.13 15.88
C ARG A 140 11.38 2.65 15.80
N ASP A 141 10.21 2.25 16.30
CA ASP A 141 9.76 0.86 16.26
C ASP A 141 9.65 0.34 14.81
N LEU A 142 9.05 1.13 13.92
CA LEU A 142 8.97 0.77 12.51
C LEU A 142 10.37 0.69 11.87
N THR A 143 11.26 1.62 12.16
CA THR A 143 12.63 1.62 11.61
C THR A 143 13.37 0.34 11.98
N ARG A 144 13.30 -0.07 13.26
CA ARG A 144 13.88 -1.33 13.73
C ARG A 144 13.29 -2.55 13.01
N ALA A 145 11.96 -2.62 12.87
CA ALA A 145 11.32 -3.72 12.15
C ALA A 145 11.75 -3.80 10.68
N LEU A 146 11.95 -2.66 10.01
CA LEU A 146 12.46 -2.62 8.64
C LEU A 146 13.91 -3.10 8.55
N GLU A 147 14.76 -2.76 9.53
CA GLU A 147 16.15 -3.23 9.60
C GLU A 147 16.23 -4.75 9.81
N GLU A 148 15.38 -5.30 10.68
CA GLU A 148 15.26 -6.74 10.91
C GLU A 148 14.77 -7.48 9.65
N ALA A 149 13.77 -6.93 8.96
CA ALA A 149 13.25 -7.47 7.71
C ALA A 149 14.29 -7.44 6.59
N GLU A 150 14.99 -6.32 6.40
CA GLU A 150 16.08 -6.16 5.43
C GLU A 150 17.19 -7.20 5.69
N THR A 151 17.61 -7.34 6.95
CA THR A 151 18.63 -8.32 7.36
C THR A 151 18.18 -9.75 7.04
N THR A 152 16.92 -10.08 7.32
CA THR A 152 16.35 -11.41 7.05
C THR A 152 16.30 -11.72 5.56
N LEU A 153 15.90 -10.74 4.74
CA LEU A 153 15.86 -10.87 3.28
C LEU A 153 17.26 -11.06 2.70
N LEU A 154 18.25 -10.26 3.14
CA LEU A 154 19.63 -10.36 2.67
C LEU A 154 20.30 -11.67 3.09
N ARG A 155 20.04 -12.15 4.32
CA ARG A 155 20.53 -13.46 4.76
C ARG A 155 19.92 -14.60 3.94
N SER A 156 18.65 -14.48 3.56
CA SER A 156 17.97 -15.45 2.70
C SER A 156 18.48 -15.43 1.25
N ALA A 157 19.16 -14.35 0.83
CA ALA A 157 19.68 -14.19 -0.52
C ALA A 157 21.05 -14.88 -0.77
N GLY A 158 21.73 -15.34 0.29
CA GLY A 158 23.12 -15.84 0.29
C GLY A 158 23.44 -17.05 -0.61
N GLN A 159 22.49 -17.54 -1.42
CA GLN A 159 22.68 -18.60 -2.41
C GLN A 159 22.36 -18.15 -3.86
N SER A 160 22.45 -16.85 -4.16
CA SER A 160 22.23 -16.24 -5.51
C SER A 160 20.78 -15.91 -5.88
N ASN A 161 19.91 -15.68 -4.88
CA ASN A 161 18.51 -15.36 -5.15
C ASN A 161 18.27 -13.85 -5.27
N SER A 162 18.49 -13.30 -6.47
CA SER A 162 18.35 -11.87 -6.80
C SER A 162 17.00 -11.27 -6.36
N HIS A 163 15.93 -12.09 -6.30
CA HIS A 163 14.60 -11.67 -5.92
C HIS A 163 14.51 -11.16 -4.48
N PHE A 164 15.19 -11.79 -3.52
CA PHE A 164 15.17 -11.35 -2.13
C PHE A 164 15.98 -10.07 -1.94
N THR A 165 17.10 -9.93 -2.65
CA THR A 165 17.86 -8.67 -2.70
C THR A 165 17.01 -7.53 -3.23
N SER A 166 16.24 -7.74 -4.29
CA SER A 166 15.36 -6.70 -4.84
C SER A 166 14.24 -6.29 -3.88
N ILE A 167 13.67 -7.24 -3.12
CA ILE A 167 12.69 -6.93 -2.07
C ILE A 167 13.37 -6.18 -0.91
N ALA A 168 14.58 -6.59 -0.51
CA ALA A 168 15.36 -5.91 0.53
C ALA A 168 15.65 -4.45 0.16
N GLN A 169 15.98 -4.17 -1.11
CA GLN A 169 16.17 -2.81 -1.60
C GLN A 169 14.90 -1.95 -1.45
N ALA A 170 13.72 -2.49 -1.74
CA ALA A 170 12.46 -1.76 -1.53
C ALA A 170 12.21 -1.45 -0.04
N VAL A 171 12.49 -2.42 0.85
CA VAL A 171 12.41 -2.22 2.31
C VAL A 171 13.41 -1.14 2.76
N HIS A 172 14.64 -1.17 2.24
CA HIS A 172 15.67 -0.18 2.51
C HIS A 172 15.22 1.23 2.08
N SER A 173 14.67 1.38 0.87
CA SER A 173 14.14 2.67 0.39
C SER A 173 13.07 3.22 1.33
N ASN A 174 12.15 2.38 1.81
CA ASN A 174 11.12 2.77 2.77
C ASN A 174 11.73 3.26 4.11
N LYS A 175 12.80 2.63 4.58
CA LYS A 175 13.56 3.07 5.76
C LYS A 175 14.18 4.46 5.56
N VAL A 176 14.79 4.71 4.41
CA VAL A 176 15.37 6.03 4.09
C VAL A 176 14.28 7.11 4.11
N LEU A 177 13.12 6.85 3.50
CA LEU A 177 12.00 7.79 3.51
C LEU A 177 11.52 8.14 4.93
N LEU A 178 11.51 7.17 5.85
CA LEU A 178 11.15 7.44 7.25
C LEU A 178 12.15 8.35 7.96
N ARG A 179 13.44 8.19 7.67
CA ARG A 179 14.53 9.00 8.22
C ARG A 179 14.48 10.43 7.70
N SER A 180 14.27 10.62 6.39
CA SER A 180 14.08 11.96 5.81
C SER A 180 12.91 12.70 6.47
N ALA A 181 11.78 12.02 6.66
CA ALA A 181 10.62 12.60 7.35
C ALA A 181 10.85 12.85 8.86
N LEU A 182 11.88 12.28 9.49
CA LEU A 182 12.24 12.58 10.88
C LEU A 182 13.03 13.89 10.95
N LEU A 183 14.00 14.06 10.03
CA LEU A 183 14.79 15.28 9.93
C LEU A 183 13.91 16.50 9.62
N GLU A 184 12.88 16.36 8.79
CA GLU A 184 11.94 17.46 8.54
C GLU A 184 11.11 17.87 9.78
N MET A 185 10.79 16.92 10.66
CA MET A 185 10.00 17.21 11.88
C MET A 185 10.86 17.74 13.04
N PHE A 186 12.09 17.24 13.17
CA PHE A 186 12.96 17.56 14.31
C PHE A 186 14.13 18.47 13.97
N GLY A 187 14.41 18.70 12.68
CA GLY A 187 15.44 19.63 12.21
C GLY A 187 15.31 21.03 12.80
N PRO A 188 14.10 21.62 12.88
CA PRO A 188 13.93 22.94 13.52
C PRO A 188 14.16 22.91 15.04
N VAL A 189 13.82 21.81 15.71
CA VAL A 189 13.97 21.67 17.17
C VAL A 189 15.44 21.44 17.56
N LEU A 190 16.19 20.69 16.75
CA LEU A 190 17.63 20.50 16.92
C LEU A 190 18.41 21.77 16.59
N ALA A 191 18.02 22.53 15.56
CA ALA A 191 18.66 23.79 15.20
C ALA A 191 18.40 24.96 16.18
N LEU A 192 17.53 24.77 17.17
CA LEU A 192 17.27 25.73 18.26
C LEU A 192 18.00 25.36 19.56
N LEU A 193 18.70 24.23 19.58
CA LEU A 193 19.46 23.72 20.73
C LEU A 193 20.99 23.86 20.54
N ASP A 194 21.43 24.40 19.40
CA ASP A 194 22.80 24.83 19.08
C ASP A 194 22.86 26.36 18.97
#